data_AF-A0A6S7HRV8-F1
#
_entry.id   AF-A0A6S7HRV8-F1
#
_cell.length_a   1.000
_cell.length_b   1.000
_cell.length_c   1.000
_cell.angle_alpha   90.00
_cell.angle_beta   90.00
_cell.angle_gamma   90.00
#
_symmetry.space_group_name_H-M   'P 1'
#
loop_
_entity.id
_entity.type
_entity.pdbx_description
1 polymer ?
#
loop_
_entity_poly.entity_id
_entity_poly.type
_entity_poly.pdbx_seq_one_letter_code
_entity_poly.pdbx_strand_id
1 'polypeptide(L)'
;MMKVVLATLFLLIHIICIKAGTNFDAKWTRTCSKGYSISRVSSLHSNRHEDRSWSFRCRHNSKITSSCKWSGWVNWFDREILYQCRNGVIAGWHSYHSNRHEDRRFQFKCCRTKKNCVRNCVWTGYVNNWDAYINYGVPRGYFLTGTKSYHHNGHEDRRWRFLICKLG
;
A
#
# COMPACT_ATOMS: atom_id res chain seq x y z
N MET A 1 32.02 -14.79 53.51
CA MET A 1 32.17 -13.68 52.55
C MET A 1 31.41 -14.02 51.28
N MET A 2 30.21 -13.44 51.09
CA MET A 2 29.32 -13.77 49.97
C MET A 2 29.41 -12.66 48.93
N LYS A 3 30.00 -12.95 47.76
CA LYS A 3 30.09 -12.00 46.65
C LYS A 3 28.79 -12.05 45.86
N VAL A 4 27.95 -11.03 46.01
CA VAL A 4 26.79 -10.82 45.13
C VAL A 4 27.29 -10.10 43.89
N VAL A 5 27.32 -10.81 42.75
CA VAL A 5 27.60 -10.20 41.44
C VAL A 5 26.29 -9.66 40.91
N LEU A 6 26.18 -8.34 40.82
CA LEU A 6 25.03 -7.66 40.22
C LEU A 6 25.12 -7.80 38.70
N ALA A 7 24.36 -8.73 38.11
CA ALA A 7 24.23 -8.83 36.66
C ALA A 7 23.27 -7.74 36.17
N THR A 8 23.82 -6.63 35.67
CA THR A 8 23.04 -5.58 35.01
C THR A 8 22.51 -6.10 33.68
N LEU A 9 21.20 -6.35 33.62
CA LEU A 9 20.48 -6.72 32.40
C LEU A 9 20.40 -5.48 31.48
N PHE A 10 21.31 -5.37 30.51
CA PHE A 10 21.16 -4.40 29.41
C PHE A 10 20.00 -4.84 28.52
N LEU A 11 18.84 -4.21 28.70
CA LEU A 11 17.74 -4.32 27.76
C LEU A 11 18.18 -3.62 26.46
N LEU A 12 18.67 -4.38 25.49
CA LEU A 12 18.87 -3.90 24.12
C LEU A 12 17.48 -3.56 23.56
N ILE A 13 17.06 -2.31 23.76
CA ILE A 13 15.93 -1.72 23.05
C ILE A 13 16.38 -1.74 21.59
N HIS A 14 15.96 -2.78 20.88
CA HIS A 14 16.04 -2.79 19.44
C HIS A 14 15.15 -1.63 19.00
N ILE A 15 15.76 -0.49 18.73
CA ILE A 15 15.11 0.58 17.97
C ILE A 15 14.90 -0.05 16.61
N ILE A 16 13.78 -0.75 16.45
CA ILE A 16 13.29 -1.20 15.16
C ILE A 16 12.96 0.09 14.44
N CYS A 17 13.95 0.64 13.73
CA CYS A 17 13.72 1.69 12.76
C CYS A 17 12.92 1.03 11.64
N ILE A 18 11.59 1.06 11.78
CA ILE A 18 10.69 0.68 10.69
C ILE A 18 11.00 1.65 9.56
N LYS A 19 11.77 1.18 8.58
CA LYS A 19 12.22 2.02 7.47
C LYS A 19 11.00 2.58 6.73
N ALA A 20 10.81 3.88 6.84
CA ALA A 20 9.92 4.65 5.98
C ALA A 20 10.32 4.42 4.50
N GLY A 21 9.34 4.21 3.63
CA GLY A 21 9.56 3.95 2.20
C GLY A 21 9.53 5.21 1.33
N THR A 22 8.50 6.02 1.46
CA THR A 22 8.44 7.38 0.89
C THR A 22 8.58 8.40 1.99
N ASN A 23 9.05 9.61 1.68
CA ASN A 23 9.00 10.69 2.64
C ASN A 23 7.53 11.03 2.95
N PHE A 24 7.24 11.29 4.22
CA PHE A 24 5.97 11.85 4.67
C PHE A 24 5.77 13.25 4.03
N ASP A 25 4.51 13.64 3.82
CA ASP A 25 4.01 14.88 3.17
C ASP A 25 4.43 15.06 1.70
N ALA A 26 5.46 14.35 1.27
CA ALA A 26 5.96 14.43 -0.09
C ALA A 26 4.99 13.80 -1.08
N LYS A 27 4.91 14.44 -2.25
CA LYS A 27 4.38 13.82 -3.46
C LYS A 27 5.34 12.73 -3.94
N TRP A 28 4.80 11.59 -4.34
CA TRP A 28 5.61 10.46 -4.81
C TRP A 28 4.92 9.64 -5.88
N THR A 29 5.74 8.94 -6.66
CA THR A 29 5.31 7.96 -7.67
C THR A 29 6.11 6.68 -7.51
N ARG A 30 5.44 5.54 -7.48
CA ARG A 30 6.07 4.22 -7.48
C ARG A 30 5.47 3.36 -8.58
N THR A 31 6.30 2.75 -9.40
CA THR A 31 5.86 1.90 -10.53
C THR A 31 6.70 0.64 -10.61
N CYS A 32 6.07 -0.45 -11.01
CA CYS A 32 6.73 -1.69 -11.39
C CYS A 32 7.19 -1.65 -12.85
N SER A 33 8.25 -2.40 -13.15
CA SER A 33 8.75 -2.62 -14.51
C SER A 33 7.74 -3.33 -15.42
N LYS A 34 7.97 -3.32 -16.73
CA LYS A 34 7.12 -4.02 -17.72
C LYS A 34 6.91 -5.49 -17.34
N GLY A 35 5.66 -5.95 -17.34
CA GLY A 35 5.28 -7.33 -16.99
C GLY A 35 5.22 -7.60 -15.48
N TYR A 36 5.46 -6.60 -14.63
CA TYR A 36 5.37 -6.70 -13.19
C TYR A 36 4.17 -5.90 -12.67
N SER A 37 3.59 -6.36 -11.55
CA SER A 37 2.59 -5.62 -10.80
C SER A 37 2.89 -5.58 -9.31
N ILE A 38 2.22 -4.69 -8.58
CA ILE A 38 2.40 -4.57 -7.13
C ILE A 38 1.97 -5.88 -6.45
N SER A 39 2.86 -6.43 -5.64
CA SER A 39 2.71 -7.72 -4.96
C SER A 39 2.83 -7.62 -3.45
N ARG A 40 3.37 -6.52 -2.92
CA ARG A 40 3.31 -6.16 -1.51
C ARG A 40 3.12 -4.67 -1.37
N VAL A 41 2.27 -4.29 -0.43
CA VAL A 41 2.06 -2.91 0.02
C VAL A 41 2.38 -2.89 1.51
N SER A 42 3.34 -2.05 1.89
CA SER A 42 3.69 -1.80 3.28
C SER A 42 3.62 -0.30 3.55
N SER A 43 3.15 0.10 4.73
CA SER A 43 3.07 1.51 5.06
C SER A 43 3.07 1.78 6.55
N LEU A 44 3.78 2.82 6.95
CA LEU A 44 3.89 3.31 8.32
C LEU A 44 3.17 4.66 8.41
N HIS A 45 2.30 4.82 9.40
CA HIS A 45 1.67 6.10 9.73
C HIS A 45 2.52 6.86 10.77
N SER A 46 2.46 8.19 10.73
CA SER A 46 3.16 9.09 11.66
C SER A 46 2.22 10.18 12.12
N ASN A 47 1.77 10.12 13.37
CA ASN A 47 0.90 11.14 13.97
C ASN A 47 1.54 12.55 13.95
N ARG A 48 2.88 12.64 13.97
CA ARG A 48 3.57 13.94 13.84
C ARG A 48 3.28 14.64 12.50
N HIS A 49 2.97 13.88 11.46
CA HIS A 49 2.76 14.40 10.10
C HIS A 49 1.33 14.13 9.64
N GLU A 50 0.57 13.36 10.42
CA GLU A 50 -0.70 12.77 10.04
C GLU A 50 -0.71 12.19 8.61
N ASP A 51 0.43 11.57 8.25
CA ASP A 51 0.65 11.00 6.92
C ASP A 51 1.22 9.58 7.02
N ARG A 52 1.07 8.85 5.91
CA ARG A 52 1.63 7.54 5.69
C ARG A 52 2.84 7.58 4.76
N SER A 53 3.90 6.90 5.18
CA SER A 53 5.03 6.51 4.34
C SER A 53 4.75 5.17 3.67
N TRP A 54 5.11 5.02 2.39
CA TRP A 54 4.71 3.88 1.55
C TRP A 54 5.88 3.12 0.96
N SER A 55 5.81 1.79 0.96
CA SER A 55 6.77 0.89 0.30
C SER A 55 6.05 -0.20 -0.47
N PHE A 56 6.61 -0.58 -1.62
CA PHE A 56 6.00 -1.53 -2.54
C PHE A 56 7.02 -2.57 -3.01
N ARG A 57 6.55 -3.80 -3.22
CA ARG A 57 7.30 -4.81 -3.98
C ARG A 57 6.51 -5.19 -5.23
N CYS A 58 7.25 -5.62 -6.24
CA CYS A 58 6.70 -6.00 -7.53
C CYS A 58 6.85 -7.51 -7.76
N ARG A 59 5.95 -8.11 -8.55
CA ARG A 59 6.04 -9.51 -8.98
C ARG A 59 5.72 -9.63 -10.46
N HIS A 60 6.55 -10.40 -11.16
CA HIS A 60 6.38 -10.67 -12.59
C HIS A 60 5.20 -11.60 -12.87
N ASN A 61 4.53 -11.39 -14.00
CA ASN A 61 3.68 -12.41 -14.61
C ASN A 61 3.57 -12.19 -16.14
N SER A 62 3.77 -13.24 -16.92
CA SER A 62 3.75 -13.19 -18.40
C SER A 62 2.38 -12.87 -19.01
N LYS A 63 1.30 -12.86 -18.22
CA LYS A 63 -0.04 -12.42 -18.64
C LYS A 63 -0.22 -10.91 -18.52
N ILE A 64 0.69 -10.18 -17.86
CA ILE A 64 0.65 -8.72 -17.76
C ILE A 64 1.31 -8.13 -19.01
N THR A 65 0.57 -7.30 -19.73
CA THR A 65 1.05 -6.64 -20.95
C THR A 65 1.79 -5.34 -20.63
N SER A 66 2.45 -4.74 -21.64
CA SER A 66 3.01 -3.39 -21.53
C SER A 66 1.99 -2.26 -21.73
N SER A 67 0.73 -2.58 -22.06
CA SER A 67 -0.31 -1.56 -22.22
C SER A 67 -0.76 -1.09 -20.84
N CYS A 68 -0.27 0.09 -20.43
CA CYS A 68 -0.55 0.65 -19.11
C CYS A 68 -1.06 2.08 -19.21
N LYS A 69 -2.00 2.45 -18.32
CA LYS A 69 -2.56 3.80 -18.23
C LYS A 69 -2.73 4.21 -16.77
N TRP A 70 -2.53 5.48 -16.48
CA TRP A 70 -2.90 6.07 -15.19
C TRP A 70 -4.40 6.32 -15.16
N SER A 71 -5.00 6.13 -13.98
CA SER A 71 -6.43 6.34 -13.74
C SER A 71 -6.87 7.80 -13.74
N GLY A 72 -5.93 8.74 -13.62
CA GLY A 72 -6.24 10.06 -13.05
C GLY A 72 -6.47 9.97 -11.53
N TRP A 73 -6.88 11.07 -10.92
CA TRP A 73 -7.21 11.09 -9.48
C TRP A 73 -8.52 10.35 -9.23
N VAL A 74 -8.46 9.35 -8.36
CA VAL A 74 -9.60 8.45 -8.06
C VAL A 74 -10.40 8.89 -6.84
N ASN A 75 -9.90 9.86 -6.10
CA ASN A 75 -10.59 10.44 -4.94
C ASN A 75 -10.31 11.93 -4.79
N TRP A 76 -11.20 12.57 -4.03
CA TRP A 76 -10.94 13.82 -3.33
C TRP A 76 -10.45 13.52 -1.90
N PHE A 77 -9.88 14.53 -1.24
CA PHE A 77 -9.50 14.45 0.17
C PHE A 77 -10.72 14.12 1.04
N ASP A 78 -10.50 13.37 2.11
CA ASP A 78 -11.47 12.90 3.11
C ASP A 78 -12.59 12.01 2.54
N ARG A 79 -12.57 11.78 1.22
CA ARG A 79 -13.52 10.93 0.52
C ARG A 79 -12.98 9.54 0.31
N GLU A 80 -13.92 8.62 0.15
CA GLU A 80 -13.62 7.23 -0.12
C GLU A 80 -12.91 7.04 -1.47
N ILE A 81 -12.11 5.99 -1.52
CA ILE A 81 -11.59 5.36 -2.72
C ILE A 81 -12.39 4.07 -2.92
N LEU A 82 -12.95 3.90 -4.11
CA LEU A 82 -13.38 2.60 -4.60
C LEU A 82 -12.95 2.50 -6.07
N TYR A 83 -11.83 1.82 -6.31
CA TYR A 83 -11.22 1.80 -7.63
C TYR A 83 -10.74 0.40 -8.02
N GLN A 84 -10.99 0.03 -9.28
CA GLN A 84 -10.53 -1.22 -9.87
C GLN A 84 -9.99 -0.97 -11.28
N CYS A 85 -8.84 -1.58 -11.60
CA CYS A 85 -8.33 -1.64 -12.95
C CYS A 85 -9.23 -2.49 -13.84
N ARG A 86 -9.74 -1.91 -14.93
CA ARG A 86 -10.52 -2.64 -15.93
C ARG A 86 -9.65 -3.64 -16.69
N ASN A 87 -9.91 -4.94 -16.54
CA ASN A 87 -9.18 -6.04 -17.18
C ASN A 87 -7.65 -5.94 -17.01
N GLY A 88 -7.20 -5.58 -15.80
CA GLY A 88 -5.80 -5.32 -15.53
C GLY A 88 -5.43 -5.43 -14.06
N VAL A 89 -4.16 -5.12 -13.79
CA VAL A 89 -3.54 -5.15 -12.46
C VAL A 89 -3.00 -3.77 -12.11
N ILE A 90 -2.92 -3.47 -10.82
CA ILE A 90 -2.25 -2.28 -10.31
C ILE A 90 -0.73 -2.51 -10.40
N ALA A 91 -0.09 -1.77 -11.29
CA ALA A 91 1.36 -1.81 -11.53
C ALA A 91 2.06 -0.52 -11.10
N GLY A 92 1.33 0.44 -10.54
CA GLY A 92 1.91 1.66 -10.00
C GLY A 92 0.91 2.45 -9.20
N TRP A 93 1.44 3.34 -8.38
CA TRP A 93 0.71 4.13 -7.42
C TRP A 93 1.35 5.52 -7.37
N HIS A 94 0.53 6.56 -7.45
CA HIS A 94 0.95 7.94 -7.35
C HIS A 94 0.10 8.65 -6.30
N SER A 95 0.70 9.53 -5.52
CA SER A 95 -0.01 10.24 -4.48
C SER A 95 0.66 11.55 -4.10
N TYR A 96 -0.14 12.51 -3.65
CA TYR A 96 0.32 13.69 -2.91
C TYR A 96 -0.53 13.89 -1.67
N HIS A 97 0.09 14.50 -0.66
CA HIS A 97 -0.49 14.84 0.62
C HIS A 97 -0.96 16.29 0.66
N SER A 98 -1.89 16.61 1.55
CA SER A 98 -2.35 17.96 1.84
C SER A 98 -2.46 18.15 3.34
N ASN A 99 -1.55 18.91 3.94
CA ASN A 99 -1.57 19.22 5.37
C ASN A 99 -2.86 19.93 5.82
N ARG A 100 -3.56 20.65 4.93
CA ARG A 100 -4.86 21.24 5.30
C ARG A 100 -5.93 20.19 5.63
N HIS A 101 -5.83 19.03 4.99
CA HIS A 101 -6.82 17.95 5.13
C HIS A 101 -6.23 16.74 5.87
N GLU A 102 -4.92 16.77 6.17
CA GLU A 102 -4.13 15.63 6.65
C GLU A 102 -4.50 14.31 5.95
N ASP A 103 -4.53 14.40 4.62
CA ASP A 103 -4.99 13.32 3.77
C ASP A 103 -4.32 13.35 2.38
N ARG A 104 -4.46 12.23 1.66
CA ARG A 104 -3.86 11.98 0.36
C ARG A 104 -4.87 11.78 -0.75
N ARG A 105 -4.52 12.30 -1.93
CA ARG A 105 -5.12 11.88 -3.20
C ARG A 105 -4.29 10.80 -3.85
N PHE A 106 -4.97 9.94 -4.61
CA PHE A 106 -4.35 8.77 -5.20
C PHE A 106 -4.66 8.62 -6.70
N GLN A 107 -3.68 8.12 -7.43
CA GLN A 107 -3.84 7.56 -8.78
C GLN A 107 -3.21 6.18 -8.83
N PHE A 108 -3.76 5.32 -9.67
CA PHE A 108 -3.25 3.98 -9.89
C PHE A 108 -2.88 3.79 -11.36
N LYS A 109 -1.71 3.19 -11.60
CA LYS A 109 -1.29 2.77 -12.94
C LYS A 109 -1.81 1.36 -13.18
N CYS A 110 -2.74 1.23 -14.11
CA CYS A 110 -3.31 -0.05 -14.51
C CYS A 110 -2.57 -0.57 -15.74
N CYS A 111 -1.99 -1.77 -15.65
CA CYS A 111 -1.49 -2.49 -16.81
C CYS A 111 -2.50 -3.57 -17.20
N ARG A 112 -2.86 -3.62 -18.49
CA ARG A 112 -3.79 -4.61 -19.02
C ARG A 112 -3.18 -6.00 -18.94
N THR A 113 -4.03 -6.99 -18.72
CA THR A 113 -3.63 -8.40 -18.88
C THR A 113 -3.99 -8.89 -20.27
N LYS A 114 -3.53 -10.08 -20.63
CA LYS A 114 -4.08 -10.82 -21.78
C LYS A 114 -5.62 -10.92 -21.66
N LYS A 115 -6.29 -10.99 -22.82
CA LYS A 115 -7.76 -10.95 -22.92
C LYS A 115 -8.38 -12.04 -22.04
N ASN A 116 -9.44 -11.68 -21.30
CA ASN A 116 -10.20 -12.59 -20.42
C ASN A 116 -9.39 -13.29 -19.30
N CYS A 117 -8.22 -12.75 -18.90
CA CYS A 117 -7.41 -13.38 -17.86
C CYS A 117 -7.83 -13.08 -16.42
N VAL A 118 -8.45 -11.93 -16.16
CA VAL A 118 -8.83 -11.52 -14.80
C VAL A 118 -10.09 -12.27 -14.38
N ARG A 119 -9.97 -13.11 -13.34
CA ARG A 119 -11.10 -13.92 -12.82
C ARG A 119 -10.95 -14.19 -11.33
N ASN A 120 -12.02 -14.70 -10.71
CA ASN A 120 -12.04 -15.14 -9.31
C ASN A 120 -11.54 -14.04 -8.36
N CYS A 121 -12.15 -12.87 -8.46
CA CYS A 121 -11.79 -11.70 -7.67
C CYS A 121 -12.42 -11.76 -6.28
N VAL A 122 -11.64 -11.39 -5.25
CA VAL A 122 -12.08 -11.34 -3.86
C VAL A 122 -11.55 -10.08 -3.20
N TRP A 123 -12.41 -9.42 -2.42
CA TRP A 123 -11.99 -8.34 -1.53
C TRP A 123 -11.37 -8.93 -0.27
N THR A 124 -10.24 -8.36 0.17
CA THR A 124 -9.71 -8.64 1.50
C THR A 124 -10.63 -8.06 2.58
N GLY A 125 -10.42 -8.44 3.84
CA GLY A 125 -10.78 -7.56 4.97
C GLY A 125 -9.96 -6.27 4.98
N TYR A 126 -10.17 -5.41 5.97
CA TYR A 126 -9.28 -4.28 6.19
C TYR A 126 -7.90 -4.78 6.62
N VAL A 127 -6.84 -4.32 5.93
CA VAL A 127 -5.48 -4.81 6.12
C VAL A 127 -4.69 -4.07 7.20
N ASN A 128 -5.30 -3.02 7.76
CA ASN A 128 -4.80 -2.26 8.90
C ASN A 128 -5.94 -1.82 9.79
N ASN A 129 -5.62 -1.41 11.02
CA ASN A 129 -6.39 -0.49 11.84
C ASN A 129 -5.85 0.95 11.69
N TRP A 130 -6.50 1.92 12.32
CA TRP A 130 -6.01 3.30 12.40
C TRP A 130 -4.61 3.34 12.99
N ASP A 131 -3.75 4.16 12.41
CA ASP A 131 -2.36 4.45 12.80
C ASP A 131 -1.42 3.23 12.75
N ALA A 132 -1.98 2.05 12.57
CA ALA A 132 -1.27 0.79 12.53
C ALA A 132 -0.49 0.62 11.24
N TYR A 133 0.58 -0.17 11.34
CA TYR A 133 1.41 -0.56 10.21
C TYR A 133 0.61 -1.43 9.23
N ILE A 134 0.73 -1.12 7.93
CA ILE A 134 0.26 -1.98 6.83
C ILE A 134 1.40 -2.91 6.44
N ASN A 135 1.11 -4.21 6.33
CA ASN A 135 2.04 -5.19 5.77
C ASN A 135 1.33 -6.26 4.93
N TYR A 136 0.77 -5.84 3.80
CA TYR A 136 -0.04 -6.73 2.98
C TYR A 136 0.75 -7.33 1.82
N GLY A 137 0.91 -8.65 1.81
CA GLY A 137 1.44 -9.40 0.68
C GLY A 137 0.31 -10.05 -0.13
N VAL A 138 0.28 -9.82 -1.44
CA VAL A 138 -0.69 -10.47 -2.33
C VAL A 138 -0.37 -11.97 -2.41
N PRO A 139 -1.32 -12.86 -2.04
CA PRO A 139 -1.10 -14.30 -2.05
C PRO A 139 -0.62 -14.84 -3.41
N ARG A 140 0.05 -15.99 -3.38
CA ARG A 140 0.50 -16.66 -4.62
C ARG A 140 -0.72 -17.00 -5.48
N GLY A 141 -0.60 -16.78 -6.80
CA GLY A 141 -1.69 -16.99 -7.75
C GLY A 141 -2.70 -15.84 -7.85
N TYR A 142 -2.67 -14.88 -6.91
CA TYR A 142 -3.48 -13.66 -6.94
C TYR A 142 -2.64 -12.44 -7.35
N PHE A 143 -3.33 -11.39 -7.78
CA PHE A 143 -2.74 -10.13 -8.23
C PHE A 143 -3.61 -8.96 -7.75
N LEU A 144 -2.98 -7.86 -7.34
CA LEU A 144 -3.69 -6.65 -6.92
C LEU A 144 -4.34 -5.98 -8.13
N THR A 145 -5.67 -5.84 -8.12
CA THR A 145 -6.45 -5.28 -9.24
C THR A 145 -7.26 -4.06 -8.85
N GLY A 146 -7.50 -3.84 -7.56
CA GLY A 146 -8.27 -2.71 -7.06
C GLY A 146 -7.99 -2.39 -5.60
N THR A 147 -8.47 -1.23 -5.15
CA THR A 147 -8.35 -0.73 -3.79
C THR A 147 -9.68 -0.16 -3.34
N LYS A 148 -9.98 -0.32 -2.05
CA LYS A 148 -11.02 0.43 -1.34
C LYS A 148 -10.39 1.04 -0.11
N SER A 149 -10.68 2.31 0.15
CA SER A 149 -10.16 3.00 1.33
C SER A 149 -11.08 4.13 1.74
N TYR A 150 -11.14 4.41 3.04
CA TYR A 150 -11.86 5.56 3.56
C TYR A 150 -11.00 6.23 4.64
N HIS A 151 -11.16 7.54 4.76
CA HIS A 151 -10.43 8.40 5.69
C HIS A 151 -11.30 8.69 6.93
N HIS A 152 -10.65 9.00 8.04
CA HIS A 152 -11.31 9.41 9.27
C HIS A 152 -10.55 10.57 9.91
N ASN A 153 -11.16 11.75 9.93
CA ASN A 153 -10.54 12.99 10.41
C ASN A 153 -10.04 12.91 11.86
N GLY A 154 -10.73 12.20 12.76
CA GLY A 154 -10.23 12.08 14.14
C GLY A 154 -8.92 11.29 14.29
N HIS A 155 -8.55 10.50 13.28
CA HIS A 155 -7.27 9.76 13.24
C HIS A 155 -6.33 10.33 12.18
N GLU A 156 -6.83 11.23 11.32
CA GLU A 156 -6.17 11.69 10.09
C GLU A 156 -5.44 10.56 9.33
N ASP A 157 -6.18 9.46 9.17
CA ASP A 157 -5.66 8.23 8.63
C ASP A 157 -6.67 7.54 7.72
N ARG A 158 -6.22 6.53 6.96
CA ARG A 158 -7.03 5.72 6.05
C ARG A 158 -6.99 4.24 6.38
N ARG A 159 -8.16 3.60 6.33
CA ARG A 159 -8.31 2.13 6.36
C ARG A 159 -8.28 1.56 4.96
N TRP A 160 -7.53 0.48 4.74
CA TRP A 160 -7.32 -0.07 3.40
C TRP A 160 -7.89 -1.48 3.23
N ARG A 161 -8.54 -1.71 2.09
CA ARG A 161 -8.89 -3.04 1.56
C ARG A 161 -8.36 -3.15 0.13
N PHE A 162 -8.07 -4.37 -0.27
CA PHE A 162 -7.57 -4.66 -1.60
C PHE A 162 -8.48 -5.64 -2.32
N LEU A 163 -8.71 -5.39 -3.61
CA LEU A 163 -9.28 -6.36 -4.51
C LEU A 163 -8.14 -7.15 -5.14
N ILE A 164 -8.20 -8.47 -4.98
CA ILE A 164 -7.23 -9.37 -5.59
C ILE A 164 -7.95 -10.34 -6.53
N CYS A 165 -7.37 -10.63 -7.68
CA CYS A 165 -7.92 -11.57 -8.66
C CYS A 165 -6.87 -12.59 -9.08
N LYS A 166 -7.32 -13.76 -9.54
CA LYS A 166 -6.45 -14.70 -10.26
C LYS A 166 -6.26 -14.22 -11.71
N LEU A 167 -5.10 -14.51 -12.27
CA LEU A 167 -4.81 -14.36 -13.70
C LEU A 167 -4.74 -15.72 -14.35
N GLY A 168 -5.76 -16.09 -15.10
CA GLY A 168 -5.86 -17.43 -15.67
C GLY A 168 -6.08 -17.45 -17.16
#